data_AF-A0A0F9H1J3-F1
#
_entry.id   AF-A0A0F9H1J3-F1
#
_cell.length_a   1.000
_cell.length_b   1.000
_cell.length_c   1.000
_cell.angle_alpha   90.00
_cell.angle_beta   90.00
_cell.angle_gamma   90.00
#
_symmetry.space_group_name_H-M   'P 1'
#
loop_
_entity.id
_entity.type
_entity.pdbx_description
1 polymer ?
#
loop_
_entity_poly.entity_id
_entity_poly.type
_entity_poly.pdbx_seq_one_letter_code
_entity_poly.pdbx_strand_id
1 'polypeptide(L)'
;MSLPGNQISISVVPRTRAVVSLKDINIAYIIGKSKYTYSQVVKFIQTIMNEALELTIEETKEWIYEFVPLRSGDLQDNLIEFLEKSKPVVEEITGVPVDVQEVINRRYAVSGVRFSDLYPLDSLQRKVLYELDMYKAWAGVTTPLYPSSWQEEDRAVMNYYRDVEAMYDDARVSGLTDEQGNLVSPSVQTLNAQMVSREIGPEQWVSMRGDLISKISTAASEIGKRIYPDVPKTIEEREVRYAERNIPAPTFTPDQELLYKYYELKPEYKWDWEAGRFTFDFDTYYAMIDVIISGLKGPWREQFVERIQYEWTPMERLYWDTSREYLRPYRLVRNAVMMDYDDEQKRVIRRYEVAHGTERKELLEVIDPRTGNKLISQFNADLRGKRKNLRMVSPTLDAWLNFWGKTDKLLTPEAESIYTKLQKDFMTPEMIK
;
A
#
# COMPACT_ATOMS: atom_id res chain seq x y z
N MET A 1 49.92 47.72 -5.13
CA MET A 1 48.49 48.04 -5.20
C MET A 1 47.81 46.99 -6.06
N SER A 2 47.28 45.97 -5.39
CA SER A 2 46.56 44.83 -5.96
C SER A 2 45.06 45.12 -5.88
N LEU A 3 44.38 45.12 -7.02
CA LEU A 3 42.94 45.31 -7.11
C LEU A 3 42.20 43.95 -7.12
N PRO A 4 40.95 43.91 -6.63
CA PRO A 4 40.29 42.71 -6.14
C PRO A 4 39.59 41.90 -7.23
N GLY A 5 39.56 40.58 -7.04
CA GLY A 5 38.80 39.65 -7.86
C GLY A 5 37.30 39.71 -7.51
N ASN A 6 36.49 40.06 -8.49
CA ASN A 6 35.05 39.83 -8.46
C ASN A 6 34.77 38.40 -8.93
N GLN A 7 34.34 37.53 -8.02
CA GLN A 7 33.64 36.30 -8.36
C GLN A 7 32.18 36.65 -8.71
N ILE A 8 31.79 36.38 -9.95
CA ILE A 8 30.39 36.40 -10.37
C ILE A 8 29.85 34.98 -10.14
N SER A 9 28.99 34.80 -9.14
CA SER A 9 28.19 33.58 -9.00
C SER A 9 26.99 33.69 -9.94
N ILE A 10 26.91 32.76 -10.91
CA ILE A 10 25.74 32.60 -11.76
C ILE A 10 24.95 31.42 -11.17
N SER A 11 23.76 31.69 -10.63
CA SER A 11 22.83 30.61 -10.29
C SER A 11 22.20 30.10 -11.59
N VAL A 12 22.41 28.82 -11.87
CA VAL A 12 21.75 28.15 -12.98
C VAL A 12 20.44 27.57 -12.45
N VAL A 13 19.35 28.26 -12.73
CA VAL A 13 18.00 27.69 -12.64
C VAL A 13 17.78 26.85 -13.90
N PRO A 14 17.44 25.55 -13.84
CA PRO A 14 17.11 24.78 -15.03
C PRO A 14 15.72 25.21 -15.51
N ARG A 15 15.66 26.18 -16.41
CA ARG A 15 14.49 26.36 -17.30
C ARG A 15 14.66 25.45 -18.51
N THR A 16 13.58 24.75 -18.80
CA THR A 16 13.33 23.94 -19.99
C THR A 16 13.73 24.63 -21.31
N ARG A 17 14.18 23.79 -22.27
CA ARG A 17 14.60 24.05 -23.67
C ARG A 17 16.03 24.54 -23.87
N ALA A 18 16.93 23.57 -24.04
CA ALA A 18 18.11 23.74 -24.89
C ALA A 18 18.27 22.48 -25.77
N VAL A 19 17.78 22.56 -27.01
CA VAL A 19 18.31 21.70 -28.07
C VAL A 19 19.66 22.32 -28.42
N VAL A 20 20.74 21.73 -27.91
CA VAL A 20 22.08 21.97 -28.45
C VAL A 20 22.51 20.65 -29.06
N SER A 21 22.29 20.51 -30.36
CA SER A 21 23.03 19.50 -31.12
C SER A 21 24.48 20.00 -31.23
N LEU A 22 25.46 19.13 -31.01
CA LEU A 22 26.88 19.46 -31.23
C LEU A 22 27.17 19.86 -32.69
N LYS A 23 26.23 19.67 -33.63
CA LYS A 23 26.33 20.19 -35.00
C LYS A 23 26.21 21.71 -35.07
N ASP A 24 25.68 22.38 -34.04
CA ASP A 24 25.39 23.82 -34.06
C ASP A 24 26.42 24.67 -33.29
N ILE A 25 27.38 24.05 -32.60
CA ILE A 25 28.51 24.77 -32.03
C ILE A 25 29.53 25.00 -33.14
N ASN A 26 29.57 26.22 -33.65
CA ASN A 26 30.52 26.62 -34.66
C ASN A 26 31.93 26.75 -34.04
N ILE A 27 32.64 25.63 -33.90
CA ILE A 27 33.99 25.55 -33.32
C ILE A 27 34.96 26.51 -34.02
N ALA A 28 34.76 26.75 -35.32
CA ALA A 28 35.52 27.74 -36.09
C ALA A 28 35.30 29.18 -35.60
N TYR A 29 34.10 29.53 -35.12
CA TYR A 29 33.80 30.84 -34.53
C TYR A 29 34.52 31.05 -33.18
N ILE A 30 34.54 30.02 -32.32
CA ILE A 30 35.22 30.07 -31.02
C ILE A 30 36.74 30.18 -31.20
N ILE A 31 37.30 29.49 -32.18
CA ILE A 31 38.73 29.58 -32.52
C ILE A 31 39.06 30.95 -33.14
N GLY A 32 38.19 31.47 -34.02
CA GLY A 32 38.39 32.79 -34.63
C GLY A 32 38.30 33.97 -33.63
N LYS A 33 37.76 33.74 -32.43
CA LYS A 33 37.58 34.76 -31.38
C LYS A 33 38.36 34.49 -30.10
N SER A 34 39.05 33.37 -30.00
CA SER A 34 39.87 33.02 -28.83
C SER A 34 41.33 32.83 -29.23
N LYS A 35 42.23 32.81 -28.24
CA LYS A 35 43.64 32.46 -28.44
C LYS A 35 43.89 30.95 -28.36
N TYR A 36 42.83 30.15 -28.24
CA TYR A 36 42.93 28.71 -28.05
C TYR A 36 42.97 27.99 -29.40
N THR A 37 43.86 27.00 -29.48
CA THR A 37 43.94 26.11 -30.64
C THR A 37 42.72 25.18 -30.69
N TYR A 38 42.41 24.65 -31.87
CA TYR A 38 41.33 23.68 -32.06
C TYR A 38 41.40 22.52 -31.05
N SER A 39 42.60 21.97 -30.84
CA SER A 39 42.85 20.89 -29.89
C SER A 39 42.55 21.29 -28.44
N GLN A 40 42.86 22.53 -28.05
CA GLN A 40 42.56 23.03 -26.70
C GLN A 40 41.06 23.25 -26.49
N VAL A 41 40.34 23.75 -27.49
CA VAL A 41 38.88 23.95 -27.42
C VAL A 41 38.16 22.61 -27.36
N VAL A 42 38.56 21.62 -28.17
CA VAL A 42 38.00 20.27 -28.14
C VAL A 42 38.27 19.59 -26.80
N LYS A 43 39.50 19.69 -26.28
CA LYS A 43 39.86 19.11 -24.98
C LYS A 43 39.07 19.73 -23.84
N PHE A 44 38.84 21.04 -23.87
CA PHE A 44 38.03 21.76 -22.88
C PHE A 44 36.55 21.35 -22.92
N ILE A 45 35.97 21.22 -24.13
CA ILE A 45 34.59 20.74 -24.30
C ILE A 45 34.48 19.26 -23.86
N GLN A 46 35.47 18.43 -24.18
CA GLN A 46 35.53 17.04 -23.70
C GLN A 46 35.65 16.96 -22.18
N THR A 47 36.44 17.84 -21.53
CA THR A 47 36.52 17.88 -20.06
C THR A 47 35.19 18.28 -19.43
N ILE A 48 34.51 19.31 -19.95
CA ILE A 48 33.17 19.71 -19.44
C ILE A 48 32.13 18.61 -19.68
N MET A 49 32.19 17.94 -20.84
CA MET A 49 31.32 16.81 -21.13
C MET A 49 31.63 15.62 -20.22
N ASN A 50 32.90 15.30 -19.98
CA ASN A 50 33.30 14.20 -19.10
C ASN A 50 32.93 14.51 -17.63
N GLU A 51 33.09 15.75 -17.16
CA GLU A 51 32.63 16.19 -15.84
C GLU A 51 31.10 16.13 -15.72
N ALA A 52 30.36 16.53 -16.76
CA ALA A 52 28.89 16.39 -16.80
C ALA A 52 28.42 14.91 -16.93
N LEU A 53 29.25 14.04 -17.51
CA LEU A 53 29.01 12.61 -17.67
C LEU A 53 29.34 11.82 -16.39
N GLU A 54 30.35 12.25 -15.61
CA GLU A 54 30.64 11.70 -14.28
C GLU A 54 29.56 12.12 -13.27
N LEU A 55 29.09 13.37 -13.33
CA LEU A 55 27.96 13.84 -12.52
C LEU A 55 26.69 13.01 -12.76
N THR A 56 26.37 12.66 -14.02
CA THR A 56 25.15 11.89 -14.34
C THR A 56 25.24 10.40 -13.95
N ILE A 57 26.45 9.83 -13.87
CA ILE A 57 26.65 8.45 -13.38
C ILE A 57 26.52 8.39 -11.86
N GLU A 58 27.09 9.36 -11.13
CA GLU A 58 26.89 9.45 -9.68
C GLU A 58 25.44 9.83 -9.34
N GLU A 59 24.78 10.71 -10.10
CA GLU A 59 23.33 11.00 -9.94
C GLU A 59 22.46 9.76 -10.21
N THR A 60 22.85 8.86 -11.13
CA THR A 60 22.11 7.61 -11.40
C THR A 60 22.34 6.57 -10.31
N LYS A 61 23.54 6.50 -9.74
CA LYS A 61 23.81 5.65 -8.57
C LYS A 61 23.11 6.17 -7.33
N GLU A 62 23.18 7.47 -7.07
CA GLU A 62 22.41 8.13 -6.01
C GLU A 62 20.91 7.87 -6.21
N TRP A 63 20.40 7.95 -7.44
CA TRP A 63 19.01 7.61 -7.74
C TRP A 63 18.68 6.13 -7.45
N ILE A 64 19.56 5.19 -7.79
CA ILE A 64 19.36 3.77 -7.47
C ILE A 64 19.40 3.54 -5.94
N TYR A 65 20.32 4.20 -5.23
CA TYR A 65 20.43 4.13 -3.77
C TYR A 65 19.27 4.82 -3.04
N GLU A 66 18.67 5.84 -3.65
CA GLU A 66 17.59 6.67 -3.09
C GLU A 66 16.19 6.12 -3.42
N PHE A 67 16.00 5.47 -4.58
CA PHE A 67 14.69 5.10 -5.11
C PHE A 67 14.40 3.59 -5.23
N VAL A 68 15.38 2.72 -4.98
CA VAL A 68 15.16 1.27 -4.88
C VAL A 68 15.31 0.83 -3.41
N PRO A 69 14.32 0.12 -2.81
CA PRO A 69 14.32 -0.13 -1.37
C PRO A 69 15.46 -1.07 -0.92
N LEU A 70 16.20 -0.66 0.13
CA LEU A 70 17.25 -1.46 0.80
C LEU A 70 16.81 -2.86 1.28
N ARG A 71 15.49 -3.12 1.44
CA ARG A 71 14.96 -4.44 1.85
C ARG A 71 14.78 -5.43 0.70
N SER A 72 14.97 -5.01 -0.55
CA SER A 72 14.99 -5.88 -1.72
C SER A 72 16.41 -6.14 -2.25
N GLY A 73 17.40 -6.20 -1.35
CA GLY A 73 18.84 -6.32 -1.68
C GLY A 73 19.12 -7.31 -2.81
N ASP A 74 18.53 -8.50 -2.76
CA ASP A 74 18.70 -9.49 -3.83
C ASP A 74 18.10 -9.03 -5.16
N LEU A 75 16.93 -8.37 -5.21
CA LEU A 75 16.32 -7.95 -6.49
C LEU A 75 17.04 -6.74 -7.10
N GLN A 76 17.45 -5.79 -6.28
CA GLN A 76 18.19 -4.59 -6.71
C GLN A 76 19.58 -4.97 -7.23
N ASP A 77 20.32 -5.77 -6.45
CA ASP A 77 21.62 -6.26 -6.85
C ASP A 77 21.51 -7.23 -8.03
N ASN A 78 20.51 -8.14 -8.07
CA ASN A 78 20.31 -9.02 -9.23
C ASN A 78 19.87 -8.28 -10.48
N LEU A 79 19.10 -7.19 -10.40
CA LEU A 79 18.71 -6.38 -11.57
C LEU A 79 19.89 -5.55 -12.08
N ILE A 80 20.65 -4.92 -11.18
CA ILE A 80 21.87 -4.18 -11.54
C ILE A 80 22.91 -5.16 -12.11
N GLU A 81 23.13 -6.28 -11.45
CA GLU A 81 24.05 -7.33 -11.87
C GLU A 81 23.59 -7.99 -13.17
N PHE A 82 22.28 -8.26 -13.36
CA PHE A 82 21.74 -8.74 -14.64
C PHE A 82 21.93 -7.72 -15.75
N LEU A 83 21.66 -6.43 -15.50
CA LEU A 83 21.85 -5.37 -16.48
C LEU A 83 23.33 -5.19 -16.83
N GLU A 84 24.23 -5.20 -15.85
CA GLU A 84 25.67 -5.13 -16.05
C GLU A 84 26.23 -6.37 -16.75
N LYS A 85 25.78 -7.58 -16.39
CA LYS A 85 26.17 -8.84 -17.05
C LYS A 85 25.55 -9.01 -18.44
N SER A 86 24.40 -8.38 -18.73
CA SER A 86 23.78 -8.42 -20.05
C SER A 86 24.53 -7.59 -21.09
N LYS A 87 25.25 -6.52 -20.68
CA LYS A 87 26.04 -5.65 -21.58
C LYS A 87 27.14 -6.40 -22.35
N PRO A 88 28.05 -7.16 -21.70
CA PRO A 88 29.06 -7.93 -22.42
C PRO A 88 28.46 -9.06 -23.26
N VAL A 89 27.31 -9.63 -22.86
CA VAL A 89 26.59 -10.63 -23.66
C VAL A 89 26.04 -10.01 -24.94
N VAL A 90 25.51 -8.79 -24.88
CA VAL A 90 25.10 -8.07 -26.09
C VAL A 90 26.31 -7.72 -26.96
N GLU A 91 27.44 -7.28 -26.38
CA GLU A 91 28.68 -7.07 -27.14
C GLU A 91 29.19 -8.34 -27.83
N GLU A 92 29.15 -9.48 -27.15
CA GLU A 92 29.55 -10.78 -27.71
C GLU A 92 28.62 -11.22 -28.85
N ILE A 93 27.31 -11.01 -28.69
CA ILE A 93 26.30 -11.40 -29.68
C ILE A 93 26.32 -10.47 -30.89
N THR A 94 26.55 -9.17 -30.71
CA THR A 94 26.38 -8.16 -31.77
C THR A 94 27.70 -7.62 -32.32
N GLY A 95 28.82 -7.91 -31.65
CA GLY A 95 30.14 -7.39 -31.98
C GLY A 95 30.29 -5.88 -31.75
N VAL A 96 29.35 -5.24 -31.03
CA VAL A 96 29.39 -3.79 -30.78
C VAL A 96 29.90 -3.54 -29.37
N PRO A 97 30.97 -2.76 -29.20
CA PRO A 97 31.47 -2.37 -27.89
C PRO A 97 30.41 -1.78 -26.97
N VAL A 98 30.45 -2.14 -25.68
CA VAL A 98 29.46 -1.69 -24.67
C VAL A 98 29.38 -0.16 -24.56
N ASP A 99 30.51 0.54 -24.67
CA ASP A 99 30.56 2.00 -24.64
C ASP A 99 29.78 2.63 -25.82
N VAL A 100 29.84 2.03 -27.00
CA VAL A 100 29.06 2.45 -28.17
C VAL A 100 27.57 2.16 -27.99
N GLN A 101 27.22 1.00 -27.43
CA GLN A 101 25.82 0.66 -27.11
C GLN A 101 25.23 1.66 -26.10
N GLU A 102 26.00 2.03 -25.07
CA GLU A 102 25.59 3.01 -24.07
C GLU A 102 25.38 4.39 -24.69
N VAL A 103 26.27 4.83 -25.58
CA VAL A 103 26.12 6.10 -26.29
C VAL A 103 24.83 6.12 -27.14
N ILE A 104 24.49 5.01 -27.79
CA ILE A 104 23.27 4.88 -28.61
C ILE A 104 22.03 4.89 -27.71
N ASN A 105 22.02 4.10 -26.64
CA ASN A 105 20.90 4.05 -25.71
C ASN A 105 20.67 5.39 -25.01
N ARG A 106 21.73 6.10 -24.60
CA ARG A 106 21.63 7.45 -24.02
C ARG A 106 21.05 8.48 -25.00
N ARG A 107 21.22 8.26 -26.31
CA ARG A 107 20.70 9.14 -27.37
C ARG A 107 19.34 8.68 -27.91
N TYR A 108 18.81 7.53 -27.48
CA TYR A 108 17.54 7.00 -27.99
C TYR A 108 16.36 7.96 -27.76
N ALA A 109 16.26 8.57 -26.57
CA ALA A 109 15.19 9.52 -26.27
C ALA A 109 15.16 10.75 -27.20
N VAL A 110 16.30 11.10 -27.80
CA VAL A 110 16.45 12.27 -28.68
C VAL A 110 16.42 11.87 -30.15
N SER A 111 16.99 10.72 -30.50
CA SER A 111 17.13 10.26 -31.89
C SER A 111 15.99 9.37 -32.36
N GLY A 112 15.30 8.68 -31.44
CA GLY A 112 14.28 7.67 -31.74
C GLY A 112 14.82 6.41 -32.42
N VAL A 113 16.14 6.30 -32.63
CA VAL A 113 16.77 5.20 -33.35
C VAL A 113 17.33 4.20 -32.36
N ARG A 114 16.91 2.94 -32.46
CA ARG A 114 17.38 1.87 -31.57
C ARG A 114 18.74 1.38 -32.00
N PHE A 115 19.43 0.75 -31.06
CA PHE A 115 20.65 0.00 -31.34
C PHE A 115 20.47 -1.02 -32.49
N SER A 116 19.35 -1.73 -32.50
CA SER A 116 19.01 -2.72 -33.53
C SER A 116 18.66 -2.12 -34.90
N ASP A 117 18.42 -0.81 -34.99
CA ASP A 117 18.16 -0.10 -36.24
C ASP A 117 19.47 0.38 -36.91
N LEU A 118 20.53 0.57 -36.12
CA LEU A 118 21.82 1.07 -36.58
C LEU A 118 22.76 -0.02 -37.07
N TYR A 119 22.58 -1.25 -36.57
CA TYR A 119 23.43 -2.39 -36.91
C TYR A 119 22.62 -3.49 -37.60
N PRO A 120 23.11 -4.03 -38.74
CA PRO A 120 22.43 -5.10 -39.44
C PRO A 120 22.60 -6.43 -38.68
N LEU A 121 21.68 -6.68 -37.76
CA LEU A 121 21.65 -7.90 -36.94
C LEU A 121 20.93 -9.04 -37.67
N ASP A 122 21.34 -10.28 -37.44
CA ASP A 122 20.63 -11.45 -37.92
C ASP A 122 19.29 -11.67 -37.18
N SER A 123 18.44 -12.57 -37.69
CA SER A 123 17.10 -12.81 -37.13
C SER A 123 17.12 -13.34 -35.69
N LEU A 124 18.15 -14.09 -35.31
CA LEU A 124 18.29 -14.66 -33.97
C LEU A 124 18.78 -13.58 -32.99
N GLN A 125 19.78 -12.80 -33.39
CA GLN A 125 20.31 -11.65 -32.64
C GLN A 125 19.23 -10.60 -32.37
N ARG A 126 18.39 -10.29 -33.37
CA ARG A 126 17.24 -9.38 -33.19
C ARG A 126 16.21 -9.92 -32.20
N LYS A 127 15.94 -11.23 -32.23
CA LYS A 127 14.98 -11.85 -31.32
C LYS A 127 15.47 -11.79 -29.88
N VAL A 128 16.74 -12.13 -29.64
CA VAL A 128 17.37 -12.06 -28.31
C VAL A 128 17.40 -10.62 -27.79
N LEU A 129 17.74 -9.65 -28.65
CA LEU A 129 17.72 -8.24 -28.27
C LEU A 129 16.31 -7.71 -28.00
N TYR A 130 15.32 -8.14 -28.78
CA TYR A 130 13.93 -7.79 -28.54
C TYR A 130 13.42 -8.34 -27.21
N GLU A 131 13.75 -9.59 -26.88
CA GLU A 131 13.42 -10.18 -25.58
C GLU A 131 14.12 -9.44 -24.43
N LEU A 132 15.41 -9.12 -24.56
CA LEU A 132 16.16 -8.32 -23.58
C LEU A 132 15.60 -6.89 -23.41
N ASP A 133 15.22 -6.24 -24.51
CA ASP A 133 14.61 -4.90 -24.48
C ASP A 133 13.20 -4.93 -23.90
N MET A 134 12.44 -6.01 -24.13
CA MET A 134 11.19 -6.25 -23.40
C MET A 134 11.49 -6.34 -21.91
N TYR A 135 12.42 -7.17 -21.45
CA TYR A 135 12.75 -7.25 -20.02
C TYR A 135 13.19 -5.89 -19.43
N LYS A 136 13.94 -5.06 -20.17
CA LYS A 136 14.28 -3.68 -19.77
C LYS A 136 13.05 -2.76 -19.69
N ALA A 137 12.12 -2.89 -20.63
CA ALA A 137 10.87 -2.13 -20.64
C ALA A 137 9.87 -2.58 -19.55
N TRP A 138 10.01 -3.80 -19.04
CA TRP A 138 9.27 -4.27 -17.86
C TRP A 138 9.96 -3.85 -16.55
N ALA A 139 11.28 -3.65 -16.55
CA ALA A 139 12.04 -3.16 -15.39
C ALA A 139 11.89 -1.65 -15.16
N GLY A 140 11.67 -0.86 -16.21
CA GLY A 140 11.26 0.54 -16.13
C GLY A 140 9.76 0.65 -16.32
N VAL A 141 9.01 0.71 -15.22
CA VAL A 141 7.58 1.08 -15.11
C VAL A 141 6.99 1.56 -16.43
N THR A 142 6.03 0.82 -16.99
CA THR A 142 5.25 1.23 -18.16
C THR A 142 4.44 2.48 -17.83
N THR A 143 5.04 3.66 -17.86
CA THR A 143 4.29 4.90 -17.94
C THR A 143 3.69 4.95 -19.34
N PRO A 144 2.35 4.98 -19.48
CA PRO A 144 1.75 5.19 -20.79
C PRO A 144 2.25 6.52 -21.39
N LEU A 145 2.22 6.67 -22.70
CA LEU A 145 2.62 7.89 -23.44
C LEU A 145 1.67 9.07 -23.17
N TYR A 146 1.41 9.38 -21.90
CA TYR A 146 0.60 10.52 -21.48
C TYR A 146 1.42 11.81 -21.48
N PRO A 147 0.78 12.98 -21.59
CA PRO A 147 1.41 14.27 -21.32
C PRO A 147 2.22 14.26 -20.02
N SER A 148 3.36 14.97 -20.00
CA SER A 148 4.29 14.95 -18.85
C SER A 148 3.63 15.31 -17.52
N SER A 149 2.68 16.25 -17.53
CA SER A 149 1.93 16.65 -16.33
C SER A 149 1.07 15.53 -15.75
N TRP A 150 0.56 14.60 -16.57
CA TRP A 150 -0.22 13.45 -16.09
C TRP A 150 0.69 12.39 -15.51
N GLN A 151 1.85 12.16 -16.12
CA GLN A 151 2.87 11.26 -15.58
C GLN A 151 3.42 11.74 -14.24
N GLU A 152 3.59 13.05 -14.07
CA GLU A 152 4.01 13.66 -12.80
C GLU A 152 2.97 13.43 -11.70
N GLU A 153 1.69 13.52 -12.02
CA GLU A 153 0.61 13.24 -11.07
C GLU A 153 0.49 11.76 -10.74
N ASP A 154 0.56 10.87 -11.74
CA ASP A 154 0.57 9.43 -11.51
C ASP A 154 1.76 9.03 -10.61
N ARG A 155 2.93 9.65 -10.81
CA ARG A 155 4.09 9.48 -9.93
C ARG A 155 3.83 10.02 -8.53
N ALA A 156 3.13 11.14 -8.40
CA ALA A 156 2.78 11.69 -7.10
C ALA A 156 1.78 10.78 -6.34
N VAL A 157 0.83 10.15 -7.05
CA VAL A 157 -0.04 9.10 -6.50
C VAL A 157 0.79 7.91 -6.01
N MET A 158 1.71 7.40 -6.83
CA MET A 158 2.59 6.29 -6.44
C MET A 158 3.43 6.64 -5.20
N ASN A 159 4.03 7.82 -5.17
CA ASN A 159 4.85 8.29 -4.05
C ASN A 159 4.01 8.43 -2.77
N TYR A 160 2.79 8.98 -2.87
CA TYR A 160 1.88 9.07 -1.73
C TYR A 160 1.62 7.70 -1.11
N TYR A 161 1.24 6.71 -1.92
CA TYR A 161 0.94 5.38 -1.38
C TYR A 161 2.17 4.61 -0.93
N ARG A 162 3.35 4.86 -1.52
CA ARG A 162 4.62 4.34 -1.02
C ARG A 162 4.93 4.86 0.38
N ASP A 163 4.70 6.16 0.62
CA ASP A 163 4.90 6.76 1.94
C ASP A 163 3.86 6.25 2.96
N VAL A 164 2.63 5.99 2.50
CA VAL A 164 1.60 5.33 3.32
C VAL A 164 2.01 3.89 3.69
N GLU A 165 2.45 3.09 2.73
CA GLU A 165 2.95 1.71 2.94
C GLU A 165 4.10 1.70 3.96
N ALA A 166 5.10 2.58 3.79
CA ALA A 166 6.21 2.72 4.74
C ALA A 166 5.73 3.11 6.15
N MET A 167 4.73 4.00 6.27
CA MET A 167 4.16 4.37 7.56
C MET A 167 3.44 3.20 8.25
N TYR A 168 2.71 2.37 7.51
CA TYR A 168 2.10 1.16 8.06
C TYR A 168 3.17 0.19 8.57
N ASP A 169 4.24 -0.01 7.82
CA ASP A 169 5.36 -0.87 8.21
C ASP A 169 6.08 -0.38 9.48
N ASP A 170 6.42 0.90 9.53
CA ASP A 170 7.08 1.49 10.70
C ASP A 170 6.16 1.43 11.93
N ALA A 171 4.87 1.71 11.77
CA ALA A 171 3.92 1.65 12.87
C ALA A 171 3.72 0.22 13.41
N ARG A 172 3.91 -0.82 12.58
CA ARG A 172 3.85 -2.22 13.03
C ARG A 172 5.05 -2.62 13.87
N VAL A 173 6.25 -2.15 13.52
CA VAL A 173 7.52 -2.53 14.17
C VAL A 173 7.84 -1.61 15.36
N SER A 174 7.92 -0.30 15.11
CA SER A 174 8.30 0.71 16.11
C SER A 174 7.12 1.37 16.81
N GLY A 175 5.91 1.27 16.25
CA GLY A 175 4.76 2.01 16.75
C GLY A 175 4.69 3.40 16.14
N LEU A 176 3.74 4.20 16.61
CA LEU A 176 3.54 5.55 16.09
C LEU A 176 4.16 6.57 17.05
N THR A 177 5.04 7.43 16.55
CA THR A 177 5.65 8.53 17.31
C THR A 177 5.07 9.88 16.91
N ASP A 178 5.06 10.85 17.84
CA ASP A 178 4.74 12.25 17.54
C ASP A 178 5.93 12.96 16.84
N GLU A 179 5.74 14.23 16.46
CA GLU A 179 6.78 15.06 15.83
C GLU A 179 7.99 15.30 16.77
N GLN A 180 7.84 15.05 18.07
CA GLN A 180 8.87 15.18 19.10
C GLN A 180 9.59 13.84 19.40
N GLY A 181 9.18 12.75 18.75
CA GLY A 181 9.75 11.41 18.94
C GLY A 181 9.18 10.64 20.14
N ASN A 182 8.13 11.12 20.80
CA ASN A 182 7.46 10.36 21.86
C ASN A 182 6.51 9.33 21.26
N LEU A 183 6.44 8.15 21.89
CA LEU A 183 5.55 7.08 21.47
C LEU A 183 4.08 7.42 21.78
N VAL A 184 3.29 7.63 20.72
CA VAL A 184 1.84 7.93 20.76
C VAL A 184 1.01 6.63 20.77
N SER A 185 1.51 5.58 20.15
CA SER A 185 0.86 4.27 20.13
C SER A 185 1.89 3.15 20.09
N PRO A 186 1.71 2.08 20.88
CA PRO A 186 2.59 0.91 20.82
C PRO A 186 2.51 0.24 19.45
N SER A 187 3.59 -0.46 19.09
CA SER A 187 3.68 -1.24 17.86
C SER A 187 2.79 -2.48 17.91
N VAL A 188 2.42 -3.04 16.74
CA VAL A 188 1.66 -4.30 16.69
C VAL A 188 2.43 -5.42 17.38
N GLN A 189 3.75 -5.50 17.19
CA GLN A 189 4.59 -6.48 17.87
C GLN A 189 4.56 -6.30 19.40
N THR A 190 4.55 -5.05 19.87
CA THR A 190 4.43 -4.76 21.31
C THR A 190 3.07 -5.20 21.84
N LEU A 191 1.98 -4.89 21.12
CA LEU A 191 0.63 -5.33 21.47
C LEU A 191 0.54 -6.86 21.53
N ASN A 192 1.12 -7.56 20.56
CA ASN A 192 1.15 -9.02 20.54
C ASN A 192 1.94 -9.57 21.73
N ALA A 193 3.09 -8.99 22.05
CA ALA A 193 3.89 -9.39 23.21
C ALA A 193 3.12 -9.21 24.52
N GLN A 194 2.40 -8.10 24.69
CA GLN A 194 1.55 -7.83 25.84
C GLN A 194 0.37 -8.80 25.95
N MET A 195 -0.21 -9.20 24.81
CA MET A 195 -1.29 -10.19 24.79
C MET A 195 -0.77 -11.58 25.15
N VAL A 196 0.35 -12.00 24.56
CA VAL A 196 1.00 -13.29 24.84
C VAL A 196 1.46 -13.39 26.29
N SER A 197 2.00 -12.30 26.86
CA SER A 197 2.40 -12.21 28.27
C SER A 197 1.21 -12.11 29.24
N ARG A 198 -0.01 -11.95 28.71
CA ARG A 198 -1.27 -11.75 29.46
C ARG A 198 -1.30 -10.44 30.26
N GLU A 199 -0.47 -9.46 29.89
CA GLU A 199 -0.56 -8.10 30.43
C GLU A 199 -1.85 -7.42 29.97
N ILE A 200 -2.24 -7.65 28.71
CA ILE A 200 -3.52 -7.21 28.16
C ILE A 200 -4.39 -8.38 27.74
N GLY A 201 -5.69 -8.19 27.84
CA GLY A 201 -6.67 -9.14 27.33
C GLY A 201 -6.82 -9.08 25.80
N PRO A 202 -7.35 -10.14 25.16
CA PRO A 202 -7.64 -10.18 23.72
C PRO A 202 -8.54 -9.03 23.26
N GLU A 203 -9.49 -8.64 24.10
CA GLU A 203 -10.40 -7.54 23.80
C GLU A 203 -9.69 -6.17 23.79
N GLN A 204 -8.77 -5.96 24.75
CA GLN A 204 -7.92 -4.76 24.79
C GLN A 204 -7.00 -4.73 23.58
N TRP A 205 -6.42 -5.88 23.20
CA TRP A 205 -5.61 -6.00 21.99
C TRP A 205 -6.39 -5.58 20.74
N VAL A 206 -7.62 -6.07 20.54
CA VAL A 206 -8.48 -5.67 19.41
C VAL A 206 -8.74 -4.16 19.43
N SER A 207 -9.02 -3.60 20.61
CA SER A 207 -9.28 -2.16 20.75
C SER A 207 -8.05 -1.31 20.43
N MET A 208 -6.89 -1.65 21.00
CA MET A 208 -5.65 -0.91 20.81
C MET A 208 -5.14 -1.02 19.37
N ARG A 209 -5.30 -2.19 18.74
CA ARG A 209 -4.99 -2.37 17.31
C ARG A 209 -5.89 -1.52 16.42
N GLY A 210 -7.19 -1.45 16.71
CA GLY A 210 -8.11 -0.59 15.98
C GLY A 210 -7.74 0.89 16.10
N ASP A 211 -7.35 1.32 17.30
CA ASP A 211 -6.86 2.69 17.55
C ASP A 211 -5.57 2.98 16.77
N LEU A 212 -4.61 2.04 16.75
CA LEU A 212 -3.39 2.16 15.95
C LEU A 212 -3.70 2.33 14.45
N ILE A 213 -4.56 1.49 13.86
CA ILE A 213 -4.95 1.61 12.44
C ILE A 213 -5.62 2.97 12.17
N SER A 214 -6.50 3.41 13.08
CA SER A 214 -7.16 4.71 12.96
C SER A 214 -6.17 5.89 13.00
N LYS A 215 -5.18 5.82 13.90
CA LYS A 215 -4.11 6.83 14.00
C LYS A 215 -3.20 6.84 12.77
N ILE A 216 -2.80 5.67 12.25
CA ILE A 216 -2.03 5.57 11.00
C ILE A 216 -2.82 6.19 9.84
N SER A 217 -4.10 5.86 9.70
CA SER A 217 -4.97 6.45 8.67
C SER A 217 -5.07 7.98 8.81
N THR A 218 -5.09 8.50 10.04
CA THR A 218 -5.08 9.94 10.30
C THR A 218 -3.76 10.58 9.87
N ALA A 219 -2.62 9.99 10.24
CA ALA A 219 -1.31 10.46 9.83
C ALA A 219 -1.10 10.39 8.29
N ALA A 220 -1.59 9.33 7.64
CA ALA A 220 -1.63 9.22 6.18
C ALA A 220 -2.48 10.32 5.53
N SER A 221 -3.59 10.72 6.15
CA SER A 221 -4.41 11.86 5.70
C SER A 221 -3.68 13.20 5.87
N GLU A 222 -2.92 13.37 6.96
CA GLU A 222 -2.12 14.57 7.20
C GLU A 222 -0.97 14.73 6.21
N ILE A 223 -0.23 13.66 5.92
CA ILE A 223 0.75 13.63 4.82
C ILE A 223 0.09 13.97 3.49
N GLY A 224 -1.08 13.38 3.23
CA GLY A 224 -1.88 13.69 2.05
C GLY A 224 -2.24 15.17 1.95
N LYS A 225 -2.46 15.88 3.06
CA LYS A 225 -2.78 17.32 3.04
C LYS A 225 -1.54 18.20 2.93
N ARG A 226 -0.43 17.79 3.56
CA ARG A 226 0.76 18.63 3.76
C ARG A 226 1.79 18.46 2.64
N ILE A 227 2.02 17.22 2.20
CA ILE A 227 3.05 16.85 1.22
C ILE A 227 2.42 16.62 -0.16
N TYR A 228 1.22 16.04 -0.20
CA TYR A 228 0.53 15.66 -1.44
C TYR A 228 -0.85 16.33 -1.64
N PRO A 229 -0.97 17.67 -1.49
CA PRO A 229 -2.26 18.35 -1.43
C PRO A 229 -3.12 18.09 -2.68
N ASP A 230 -2.50 18.11 -3.86
CA ASP A 230 -3.19 18.03 -5.16
C ASP A 230 -3.33 16.61 -5.71
N VAL A 231 -2.84 15.60 -4.98
CA VAL A 231 -2.87 14.19 -5.40
C VAL A 231 -4.24 13.58 -5.11
N PRO A 232 -4.87 12.84 -6.07
CA PRO A 232 -6.09 12.10 -5.81
C PRO A 232 -5.80 10.87 -4.94
N LYS A 233 -6.37 10.84 -3.73
CA LYS A 233 -6.07 9.90 -2.64
C LYS A 233 -7.08 8.77 -2.55
N THR A 234 -8.27 8.92 -3.13
CA THR A 234 -9.28 7.85 -3.16
C THR A 234 -9.51 7.37 -4.58
N ILE A 235 -10.01 6.14 -4.73
CA ILE A 235 -10.41 5.63 -6.04
C ILE A 235 -11.46 6.53 -6.69
N GLU A 236 -12.39 7.10 -5.94
CA GLU A 236 -13.42 8.00 -6.46
C GLU A 236 -12.81 9.32 -6.94
N GLU A 237 -11.84 9.89 -6.22
CA GLU A 237 -11.08 11.06 -6.66
C GLU A 237 -10.29 10.77 -7.94
N ARG A 238 -9.67 9.58 -8.03
CA ARG A 238 -8.94 9.14 -9.23
C ARG A 238 -9.87 8.94 -10.42
N GLU A 239 -11.02 8.31 -10.22
CA GLU A 239 -12.05 8.13 -11.26
C GLU A 239 -12.55 9.47 -11.82
N VAL A 240 -12.80 10.46 -10.96
CA VAL A 240 -13.17 11.82 -11.41
C VAL A 240 -12.05 12.43 -12.26
N ARG A 241 -10.78 12.32 -11.83
CA ARG A 241 -9.63 12.81 -12.59
C ARG A 241 -9.46 12.09 -13.93
N TYR A 242 -9.69 10.79 -13.99
CA TYR A 242 -9.62 10.02 -15.24
C TYR A 242 -10.76 10.40 -16.19
N ALA A 243 -11.97 10.61 -15.67
CA ALA A 243 -13.11 11.10 -16.43
C ALA A 243 -12.86 12.51 -17.00
N GLU A 244 -12.31 13.44 -16.21
CA GLU A 244 -11.90 14.78 -16.67
C GLU A 244 -10.92 14.73 -17.85
N ARG A 245 -10.08 13.68 -17.90
CA ARG A 245 -9.05 13.49 -18.93
C ARG A 245 -9.51 12.63 -20.10
N ASN A 246 -10.76 12.12 -20.08
CA ASN A 246 -11.26 11.13 -21.03
C ASN A 246 -10.38 9.87 -21.12
N ILE A 247 -9.80 9.44 -19.99
CA ILE A 247 -9.01 8.20 -19.90
C ILE A 247 -9.91 7.10 -19.32
N PRO A 248 -9.92 5.88 -19.90
CA PRO A 248 -10.62 4.77 -19.28
C PRO A 248 -9.94 4.42 -17.94
N ALA A 249 -10.70 4.49 -16.85
CA ALA A 249 -10.29 3.95 -15.56
C ALA A 249 -10.38 2.42 -15.57
N PRO A 250 -9.49 1.70 -14.86
CA PRO A 250 -8.32 2.17 -14.13
C PRO A 250 -7.08 2.37 -15.02
N THR A 251 -6.21 3.34 -14.69
CA THR A 251 -4.92 3.54 -15.38
C THR A 251 -3.78 2.71 -14.81
N PHE A 252 -3.83 2.35 -13.53
CA PHE A 252 -2.88 1.41 -12.95
C PHE A 252 -3.37 -0.04 -13.14
N THR A 253 -2.48 -1.00 -12.93
CA THR A 253 -2.86 -2.42 -12.97
C THR A 253 -3.92 -2.70 -11.89
N PRO A 254 -4.87 -3.62 -12.11
CA PRO A 254 -5.97 -3.87 -11.18
C PRO A 254 -5.51 -4.22 -9.75
N ASP A 255 -4.40 -4.94 -9.62
CA ASP A 255 -3.76 -5.27 -8.34
C ASP A 255 -3.27 -4.02 -7.59
N GLN A 256 -2.69 -3.05 -8.30
CA GLN A 256 -2.18 -1.82 -7.72
C GLN A 256 -3.31 -0.91 -7.22
N GLU A 257 -4.39 -0.75 -7.99
CA GLU A 257 -5.58 0.00 -7.54
C GLU A 257 -6.26 -0.63 -6.34
N LEU A 258 -6.35 -1.97 -6.33
CA LEU A 258 -6.92 -2.70 -5.21
C LEU A 258 -6.03 -2.61 -3.96
N LEU A 259 -4.72 -2.49 -4.13
CA LEU A 259 -3.79 -2.24 -3.02
C LEU A 259 -3.98 -0.84 -2.44
N TYR A 260 -4.11 0.16 -3.31
CA TYR A 260 -4.48 1.52 -2.89
C TYR A 260 -5.80 1.53 -2.14
N LYS A 261 -6.80 0.80 -2.65
CA LYS A 261 -8.08 0.65 -1.97
C LYS A 261 -7.94 -0.04 -0.61
N TYR A 262 -7.05 -1.01 -0.48
CA TYR A 262 -6.75 -1.65 0.81
C TYR A 262 -6.20 -0.66 1.84
N TYR A 263 -5.26 0.23 1.48
CA TYR A 263 -4.74 1.25 2.41
C TYR A 263 -5.77 2.35 2.76
N GLU A 264 -6.80 2.54 1.94
CA GLU A 264 -7.94 3.41 2.26
C GLU A 264 -8.88 2.79 3.31
N LEU A 265 -8.88 1.46 3.48
CA LEU A 265 -9.76 0.79 4.43
C LEU A 265 -9.31 1.04 5.87
N LYS A 266 -10.28 1.32 6.73
CA LYS A 266 -10.08 1.37 8.18
C LYS A 266 -11.28 0.80 8.92
N PRO A 267 -11.08 0.18 10.09
CA PRO A 267 -12.19 -0.23 10.93
C PRO A 267 -12.90 1.02 11.47
N GLU A 268 -14.22 1.07 11.32
CA GLU A 268 -15.02 2.17 11.85
C GLU A 268 -15.21 2.04 13.36
N TYR A 269 -15.04 3.14 14.10
CA TYR A 269 -15.35 3.17 15.53
C TYR A 269 -16.85 3.44 15.71
N LYS A 270 -17.62 2.39 15.98
CA LYS A 270 -19.08 2.46 16.07
C LYS A 270 -19.60 1.84 17.36
N TRP A 271 -20.80 2.24 17.76
CA TRP A 271 -21.44 1.66 18.92
C TRP A 271 -21.80 0.20 18.65
N ASP A 272 -21.24 -0.71 19.44
CA ASP A 272 -21.65 -2.11 19.47
C ASP A 272 -22.76 -2.27 20.51
N TRP A 273 -23.99 -2.47 20.01
CA TRP A 273 -25.18 -2.66 20.83
C TRP A 273 -25.10 -3.89 21.73
N GLU A 274 -24.28 -4.87 21.35
CA GLU A 274 -24.14 -6.14 22.07
C GLU A 274 -23.19 -5.99 23.25
N ALA A 275 -22.05 -5.34 23.00
CA ALA A 275 -21.08 -5.05 24.04
C ALA A 275 -21.48 -3.83 24.89
N GLY A 276 -22.48 -3.05 24.46
CA GLY A 276 -22.94 -1.85 25.16
C GLY A 276 -21.88 -0.76 25.24
N ARG A 277 -20.99 -0.69 24.26
CA ARG A 277 -19.86 0.24 24.19
C ARG A 277 -19.45 0.49 22.74
N PHE A 278 -18.68 1.54 22.52
CA PHE A 278 -18.04 1.75 21.22
C PHE A 278 -16.92 0.72 21.01
N THR A 279 -16.87 0.11 19.83
CA THR A 279 -15.81 -0.80 19.43
C THR A 279 -15.47 -0.59 17.95
N PHE A 280 -14.28 -1.04 17.56
CA PHE A 280 -13.85 -1.03 16.16
C PHE A 280 -14.52 -2.16 15.37
N ASP A 281 -15.15 -1.80 14.25
CA ASP A 281 -15.83 -2.73 13.36
C ASP A 281 -14.86 -3.45 12.42
N PHE A 282 -14.16 -4.44 12.98
CA PHE A 282 -13.29 -5.31 12.21
C PHE A 282 -14.03 -6.24 11.25
N ASP A 283 -15.34 -6.46 11.43
CA ASP A 283 -16.09 -7.36 10.55
C ASP A 283 -16.31 -6.73 9.18
N THR A 284 -16.77 -5.48 9.14
CA THR A 284 -16.91 -4.75 7.88
C THR A 284 -15.54 -4.56 7.24
N TYR A 285 -14.53 -4.19 8.03
CA TYR A 285 -13.16 -4.04 7.55
C TYR A 285 -12.63 -5.31 6.86
N TYR A 286 -12.69 -6.47 7.51
CA TYR A 286 -12.24 -7.72 6.93
C TYR A 286 -13.15 -8.25 5.81
N ALA A 287 -14.45 -7.96 5.84
CA ALA A 287 -15.34 -8.27 4.74
C ALA A 287 -14.98 -7.48 3.48
N MET A 288 -14.60 -6.21 3.61
CA MET A 288 -14.12 -5.41 2.47
C MET A 288 -12.80 -5.95 1.91
N ILE A 289 -11.89 -6.40 2.77
CA ILE A 289 -10.66 -7.08 2.34
C ILE A 289 -10.99 -8.37 1.57
N ASP A 290 -11.90 -9.20 2.07
CA ASP A 290 -12.33 -10.41 1.37
C ASP A 290 -12.98 -10.10 0.01
N VAL A 291 -13.74 -9.01 -0.10
CA VAL A 291 -14.33 -8.55 -1.37
C VAL A 291 -13.24 -8.16 -2.36
N ILE A 292 -12.23 -7.43 -1.92
CA ILE A 292 -11.06 -7.08 -2.76
C ILE A 292 -10.36 -8.36 -3.26
N ILE A 293 -10.07 -9.29 -2.35
CA ILE A 293 -9.40 -10.56 -2.68
C ILE A 293 -10.26 -11.42 -3.63
N SER A 294 -11.58 -11.43 -3.45
CA SER A 294 -12.51 -12.19 -4.30
C SER A 294 -12.67 -11.59 -5.69
N GLY A 295 -12.40 -10.28 -5.84
CA GLY A 295 -12.35 -9.60 -7.14
C GLY A 295 -11.15 -10.02 -7.99
N LEU A 296 -10.07 -10.50 -7.36
CA LEU A 296 -8.84 -10.93 -8.02
C LEU A 296 -8.90 -12.42 -8.42
N LYS A 297 -8.30 -12.76 -9.57
CA LYS A 297 -8.25 -14.14 -10.09
C LYS A 297 -6.82 -14.60 -10.33
N GLY A 298 -6.58 -15.88 -10.08
CA GLY A 298 -5.32 -16.55 -10.41
C GLY A 298 -4.12 -15.95 -9.67
N PRO A 299 -2.94 -15.82 -10.34
CA PRO A 299 -1.70 -15.37 -9.71
C PRO A 299 -1.79 -14.00 -9.03
N TRP A 300 -2.60 -13.08 -9.57
CA TRP A 300 -2.80 -11.74 -9.00
C TRP A 300 -3.41 -11.77 -7.60
N ARG A 301 -4.29 -12.74 -7.33
CA ARG A 301 -4.87 -12.93 -6.01
C ARG A 301 -3.82 -13.39 -5.00
N GLU A 302 -2.96 -14.32 -5.41
CA GLU A 302 -1.90 -14.87 -4.56
C GLU A 302 -0.87 -13.80 -4.23
N GLN A 303 -0.40 -13.05 -5.24
CA GLN A 303 0.53 -11.93 -5.05
C GLN A 303 -0.06 -10.84 -4.15
N PHE A 304 -1.34 -10.50 -4.34
CA PHE A 304 -2.00 -9.52 -3.49
C PHE A 304 -2.10 -9.97 -2.04
N VAL A 305 -2.53 -11.23 -1.82
CA VAL A 305 -2.61 -11.81 -0.48
C VAL A 305 -1.22 -11.87 0.16
N GLU A 306 -0.21 -12.33 -0.58
CA GLU A 306 1.16 -12.36 -0.12
C GLU A 306 1.63 -10.96 0.26
N ARG A 307 1.41 -9.94 -0.57
CA ARG A 307 1.81 -8.56 -0.25
C ARG A 307 1.14 -8.02 1.01
N ILE A 308 -0.19 -8.10 1.11
CA ILE A 308 -0.89 -7.58 2.30
C ILE A 308 -0.55 -8.38 3.56
N GLN A 309 -0.34 -9.69 3.44
CA GLN A 309 -0.05 -10.55 4.58
C GLN A 309 1.42 -10.64 4.95
N TYR A 310 2.33 -10.33 4.03
CA TYR A 310 3.78 -10.33 4.26
C TYR A 310 4.11 -9.53 5.52
N GLU A 311 3.40 -8.42 5.69
CA GLU A 311 3.57 -7.50 6.82
C GLU A 311 2.68 -7.83 8.04
N TRP A 312 1.75 -8.77 7.92
CA TRP A 312 0.87 -9.16 9.02
C TRP A 312 1.57 -10.13 9.96
N THR A 313 1.50 -9.84 11.26
CA THR A 313 1.96 -10.80 12.26
C THR A 313 1.07 -12.06 12.27
N PRO A 314 1.55 -13.21 12.76
CA PRO A 314 0.74 -14.41 12.90
C PRO A 314 -0.55 -14.18 13.71
N MET A 315 -0.52 -13.28 14.71
CA MET A 315 -1.70 -12.90 15.49
C MET A 315 -2.74 -12.17 14.65
N GLU A 316 -2.32 -11.29 13.75
CA GLU A 316 -3.23 -10.58 12.84
C GLU A 316 -3.87 -11.54 11.83
N ARG A 317 -3.07 -12.43 11.25
CA ARG A 317 -3.56 -13.49 10.36
C ARG A 317 -4.57 -14.39 11.08
N LEU A 318 -4.27 -14.80 12.30
CA LEU A 318 -5.17 -15.58 13.14
C LEU A 318 -6.48 -14.83 13.40
N TYR A 319 -6.42 -13.54 13.75
CA TYR A 319 -7.61 -12.75 13.99
C TYR A 319 -8.47 -12.59 12.74
N TRP A 320 -7.84 -12.42 11.56
CA TRP A 320 -8.57 -12.37 10.29
C TRP A 320 -9.26 -13.70 9.95
N ASP A 321 -8.54 -14.82 10.05
CA ASP A 321 -9.08 -16.15 9.75
C ASP A 321 -10.22 -16.51 10.70
N THR A 322 -10.03 -16.27 12.00
CA THR A 322 -11.07 -16.53 13.00
C THR A 322 -12.25 -15.57 12.89
N SER A 323 -12.02 -14.31 12.48
CA SER A 323 -13.10 -13.38 12.15
C SER A 323 -13.94 -13.90 10.99
N ARG A 324 -13.32 -14.42 9.93
CA ARG A 324 -13.99 -15.01 8.77
C ARG A 324 -14.81 -16.23 9.11
N GLU A 325 -14.21 -17.17 9.84
CA GLU A 325 -14.80 -18.49 10.07
C GLU A 325 -15.80 -18.50 11.24
N TYR A 326 -15.55 -17.72 12.30
CA TYR A 326 -16.32 -17.82 13.54
C TYR A 326 -17.01 -16.51 13.95
N LEU A 327 -16.27 -15.38 14.01
CA LEU A 327 -16.82 -14.16 14.60
C LEU A 327 -17.90 -13.51 13.73
N ARG A 328 -17.66 -13.35 12.42
CA ARG A 328 -18.64 -12.77 11.48
C ARG A 328 -19.91 -13.62 11.41
N PRO A 329 -19.84 -14.96 11.18
CA PRO A 329 -21.03 -15.80 11.23
C PRO A 329 -21.82 -15.69 12.53
N TYR A 330 -21.13 -15.60 13.68
CA TYR A 330 -21.78 -15.40 14.97
C TYR A 330 -22.54 -14.06 15.05
N ARG A 331 -21.97 -12.97 14.52
CA ARG A 331 -22.66 -11.66 14.48
C ARG A 331 -23.82 -11.67 13.47
N LEU A 332 -23.67 -12.37 12.35
CA LEU A 332 -24.72 -12.52 11.32
C LEU A 332 -25.98 -13.26 11.81
N VAL A 333 -25.94 -13.96 12.94
CA VAL A 333 -27.15 -14.51 13.60
C VAL A 333 -28.21 -13.43 13.79
N ARG A 334 -27.81 -12.18 14.02
CA ARG A 334 -28.73 -11.04 14.09
C ARG A 334 -29.55 -10.89 12.82
N ASN A 335 -28.93 -10.99 11.65
CA ASN A 335 -29.63 -10.86 10.38
C ASN A 335 -30.61 -12.01 10.16
N ALA A 336 -30.26 -13.23 10.58
CA ALA A 336 -31.17 -14.37 10.55
C ALA A 336 -32.38 -14.14 11.47
N VAL A 337 -32.18 -13.64 12.69
CA VAL A 337 -33.28 -13.30 13.62
C VAL A 337 -34.14 -12.18 13.05
N MET A 338 -33.54 -11.17 12.42
CA MET A 338 -34.27 -10.08 11.77
C MET A 338 -35.19 -10.54 10.63
N MET A 339 -34.96 -11.72 10.03
CA MET A 339 -35.85 -12.28 9.01
C MET A 339 -37.21 -12.72 9.56
N ASP A 340 -37.29 -13.01 10.87
CA ASP A 340 -38.53 -13.44 11.53
C ASP A 340 -39.49 -12.27 11.80
N TYR A 341 -39.01 -11.02 11.64
CA TYR A 341 -39.78 -9.79 11.86
C TYR A 341 -40.26 -9.17 10.54
N ASP A 342 -41.38 -8.46 10.59
CA ASP A 342 -41.85 -7.67 9.45
C ASP A 342 -41.09 -6.35 9.28
N ASP A 343 -41.33 -5.65 8.17
CA ASP A 343 -40.55 -4.46 7.81
C ASP A 343 -40.80 -3.26 8.74
N GLU A 344 -41.98 -3.16 9.35
CA GLU A 344 -42.26 -2.13 10.35
C GLU A 344 -41.50 -2.41 11.64
N GLN A 345 -41.55 -3.65 12.13
CA GLN A 345 -40.78 -4.11 13.28
C GLN A 345 -39.27 -3.93 13.03
N LYS A 346 -38.77 -4.30 11.85
CA LYS A 346 -37.36 -4.09 11.48
C LYS A 346 -36.96 -2.62 11.52
N ARG A 347 -37.82 -1.71 11.07
CA ARG A 347 -37.55 -0.25 11.15
C ARG A 347 -37.45 0.21 12.60
N VAL A 348 -38.37 -0.23 13.46
CA VAL A 348 -38.34 0.09 14.90
C VAL A 348 -37.05 -0.45 15.55
N ILE A 349 -36.69 -1.70 15.28
CA ILE A 349 -35.46 -2.32 15.80
C ILE A 349 -34.21 -1.56 15.33
N ARG A 350 -34.11 -1.24 14.03
CA ARG A 350 -32.99 -0.45 13.48
C ARG A 350 -32.96 0.99 14.03
N ARG A 351 -34.13 1.60 14.28
CA ARG A 351 -34.20 2.92 14.87
C ARG A 351 -33.78 2.90 16.33
N TYR A 352 -34.18 1.85 17.08
CA TYR A 352 -33.79 1.65 18.46
C TYR A 352 -32.28 1.56 18.63
N GLU A 353 -31.59 0.99 17.64
CA GLU A 353 -30.14 1.02 17.58
C GLU A 353 -29.66 2.47 17.54
N VAL A 354 -29.91 3.24 16.50
CA VAL A 354 -29.35 4.61 16.44
C VAL A 354 -29.94 5.64 17.43
N ALA A 355 -31.01 5.30 18.15
CA ALA A 355 -31.72 6.22 19.03
C ALA A 355 -30.99 6.44 20.38
N HIS A 356 -31.09 7.67 20.89
CA HIS A 356 -30.55 8.07 22.19
C HIS A 356 -31.60 8.76 23.06
N GLY A 357 -31.36 8.82 24.38
CA GLY A 357 -32.18 9.60 25.30
C GLY A 357 -33.65 9.14 25.40
N THR A 358 -34.58 10.06 25.17
CA THR A 358 -36.03 9.85 25.28
C THR A 358 -36.56 8.94 24.20
N GLU A 359 -36.13 9.13 22.95
CA GLU A 359 -36.56 8.31 21.81
C GLU A 359 -36.26 6.82 22.05
N ARG A 360 -35.09 6.51 22.61
CA ARG A 360 -34.73 5.12 22.93
C ARG A 360 -35.66 4.51 23.98
N LYS A 361 -36.11 5.30 24.96
CA LYS A 361 -37.07 4.84 25.98
C LYS A 361 -38.44 4.57 25.37
N GLU A 362 -38.89 5.44 24.46
CA GLU A 362 -40.17 5.26 23.74
C GLU A 362 -40.15 3.99 22.89
N LEU A 363 -39.05 3.73 22.17
CA LEU A 363 -38.89 2.53 21.35
C LEU A 363 -38.85 1.23 22.17
N LEU A 364 -38.44 1.27 23.44
CA LEU A 364 -38.51 0.12 24.36
C LEU A 364 -39.95 -0.23 24.77
N GLU A 365 -40.87 0.73 24.72
CA GLU A 365 -42.28 0.53 25.07
C GLU A 365 -43.14 0.06 23.90
N VAL A 366 -42.58 -0.03 22.68
CA VAL A 366 -43.30 -0.54 21.51
C VAL A 366 -43.65 -2.02 21.70
N ILE A 367 -44.93 -2.34 21.57
CA ILE A 367 -45.48 -3.69 21.73
C ILE A 367 -45.59 -4.36 20.35
N ASP A 368 -45.15 -5.61 20.26
CA ASP A 368 -45.38 -6.46 19.10
C ASP A 368 -46.87 -6.87 19.06
N PRO A 369 -47.62 -6.53 17.99
CA PRO A 369 -49.05 -6.85 17.89
C PRO A 369 -49.33 -8.36 17.83
N ARG A 370 -48.35 -9.20 17.48
CA ARG A 370 -48.53 -10.66 17.36
C ARG A 370 -48.40 -11.37 18.71
N THR A 371 -47.49 -10.90 19.56
CA THR A 371 -47.14 -11.59 20.82
C THR A 371 -47.63 -10.84 22.06
N GLY A 372 -47.96 -9.56 21.94
CA GLY A 372 -48.30 -8.69 23.07
C GLY A 372 -47.10 -8.32 23.95
N ASN A 373 -45.89 -8.72 23.58
CA ASN A 373 -44.66 -8.43 24.32
C ASN A 373 -43.96 -7.18 23.77
N LYS A 374 -43.07 -6.58 24.57
CA LYS A 374 -42.20 -5.48 24.10
C LYS A 374 -41.31 -5.98 22.97
N LEU A 375 -41.41 -5.36 21.79
CA LEU A 375 -40.76 -5.79 20.56
C LEU A 375 -39.24 -5.92 20.73
N ILE A 376 -38.59 -4.88 21.29
CA ILE A 376 -37.14 -4.87 21.50
C ILE A 376 -36.71 -5.93 22.53
N SER A 377 -37.52 -6.16 23.56
CA SER A 377 -37.23 -7.20 24.58
C SER A 377 -37.29 -8.59 23.96
N GLN A 378 -38.31 -8.86 23.15
CA GLN A 378 -38.47 -10.12 22.43
C GLN A 378 -37.32 -10.36 21.46
N PHE A 379 -36.98 -9.38 20.62
CA PHE A 379 -35.83 -9.45 19.72
C PHE A 379 -34.53 -9.80 20.44
N ASN A 380 -34.24 -9.14 21.55
CA ASN A 380 -33.05 -9.42 22.35
C ASN A 380 -33.10 -10.80 23.02
N ALA A 381 -34.28 -11.32 23.37
CA ALA A 381 -34.45 -12.67 23.89
C ALA A 381 -34.17 -13.71 22.80
N ASP A 382 -34.76 -13.54 21.61
CA ASP A 382 -34.61 -14.43 20.46
C ASP A 382 -33.16 -14.46 19.98
N LEU A 383 -32.51 -13.30 19.87
CA LEU A 383 -31.09 -13.18 19.52
C LEU A 383 -30.19 -13.90 20.53
N ARG A 384 -30.39 -13.69 21.83
CA ARG A 384 -29.63 -14.39 22.88
C ARG A 384 -29.85 -15.89 22.83
N GLY A 385 -31.09 -16.33 22.61
CA GLY A 385 -31.45 -17.74 22.48
C GLY A 385 -30.74 -18.42 21.31
N LYS A 386 -30.84 -17.84 20.10
CA LYS A 386 -30.19 -18.36 18.89
C LYS A 386 -28.68 -18.41 19.02
N ARG A 387 -28.06 -17.39 19.62
CA ARG A 387 -26.61 -17.37 19.88
C ARG A 387 -26.17 -18.41 20.87
N LYS A 388 -26.89 -18.55 21.98
CA LYS A 388 -26.62 -19.61 22.96
C LYS A 388 -26.69 -20.98 22.29
N ASN A 389 -27.70 -21.22 21.46
CA ASN A 389 -27.84 -22.47 20.71
C ASN A 389 -26.67 -22.68 19.73
N LEU A 390 -26.27 -21.66 18.97
CA LEU A 390 -25.14 -21.76 18.06
C LEU A 390 -23.84 -22.12 18.79
N ARG A 391 -23.59 -21.51 19.96
CA ARG A 391 -22.43 -21.79 20.81
C ARG A 391 -22.46 -23.19 21.41
N MET A 392 -23.64 -23.71 21.76
CA MET A 392 -23.78 -25.11 22.22
C MET A 392 -23.56 -26.11 21.09
N VAL A 393 -24.01 -25.80 19.87
CA VAL A 393 -23.88 -26.67 18.69
C VAL A 393 -22.46 -26.66 18.12
N SER A 394 -21.74 -25.54 18.22
CA SER A 394 -20.36 -25.40 17.75
C SER A 394 -19.41 -25.03 18.90
N PRO A 395 -18.86 -26.04 19.61
CA PRO A 395 -17.88 -25.83 20.68
C PRO A 395 -16.63 -25.07 20.21
N THR A 396 -16.20 -25.29 18.96
CA THR A 396 -15.06 -24.57 18.36
C THR A 396 -15.34 -23.07 18.25
N LEU A 397 -16.54 -22.70 17.79
CA LEU A 397 -16.96 -21.29 17.72
C LEU A 397 -17.01 -20.67 19.12
N ASP A 398 -17.54 -21.40 20.11
CA ASP A 398 -17.62 -20.93 21.49
C ASP A 398 -16.22 -20.67 22.10
N ALA A 399 -15.27 -21.58 21.84
CA ALA A 399 -13.88 -21.43 22.25
C ALA A 399 -13.23 -20.19 21.62
N TRP A 400 -13.43 -19.94 20.32
CA TRP A 400 -12.90 -18.75 19.65
C TRP A 400 -13.53 -17.44 20.12
N LEU A 401 -14.85 -17.45 20.40
CA LEU A 401 -15.51 -16.27 20.98
C LEU A 401 -14.95 -15.94 22.36
N ASN A 402 -14.67 -16.95 23.19
CA ASN A 402 -14.03 -16.74 24.47
C ASN A 402 -12.57 -16.30 24.32
N PHE A 403 -11.81 -16.93 23.41
CA PHE A 403 -10.43 -16.55 23.08
C PHE A 403 -10.29 -15.08 22.68
N TRP A 404 -11.23 -14.52 21.93
CA TRP A 404 -11.22 -13.11 21.54
C TRP A 404 -12.00 -12.18 22.48
N GLY A 405 -12.35 -12.65 23.68
CA GLY A 405 -13.06 -11.84 24.69
C GLY A 405 -14.45 -11.37 24.25
N LYS A 406 -15.11 -12.10 23.34
CA LYS A 406 -16.49 -11.80 22.91
C LYS A 406 -17.53 -12.42 23.83
N THR A 407 -17.14 -13.41 24.61
CA THR A 407 -17.99 -14.08 25.61
C THR A 407 -17.18 -14.44 26.84
N ASP A 408 -17.72 -14.19 28.04
CA ASP A 408 -16.98 -14.39 29.30
C ASP A 408 -16.93 -15.84 29.78
N LYS A 409 -17.82 -16.70 29.27
CA LYS A 409 -18.01 -18.07 29.76
C LYS A 409 -18.13 -19.02 28.59
N LEU A 410 -17.62 -20.23 28.74
CA LEU A 410 -17.83 -21.34 27.82
C LEU A 410 -19.09 -22.12 28.23
N LEU A 411 -19.80 -22.68 27.26
CA LEU A 411 -21.07 -23.38 27.50
C LEU A 411 -20.92 -24.90 27.62
N THR A 412 -19.86 -25.47 27.08
CA THR A 412 -19.65 -26.92 27.01
C THR A 412 -18.23 -27.31 27.47
N PRO A 413 -18.04 -28.52 28.05
CA PRO A 413 -16.70 -29.02 28.40
C PRO A 413 -15.78 -29.19 27.18
N GLU A 414 -16.36 -29.53 26.02
CA GLU A 414 -15.63 -29.64 24.76
C GLU A 414 -15.03 -28.29 24.34
N ALA A 415 -15.78 -27.19 24.49
CA ALA A 415 -15.29 -25.84 24.21
C ALA A 415 -14.15 -25.44 25.15
N GLU A 416 -14.18 -25.89 26.42
CA GLU A 416 -13.11 -25.66 27.39
C GLU A 416 -11.81 -26.40 27.04
N SER A 417 -11.93 -27.64 26.56
CA SER A 417 -10.78 -28.39 26.05
C SER A 417 -10.17 -27.70 24.82
N ILE A 418 -11.00 -27.26 23.87
CA ILE A 418 -10.55 -26.54 22.67
C ILE A 418 -9.91 -25.21 23.07
N TYR A 419 -10.56 -24.42 23.92
CA TYR A 419 -10.03 -23.13 24.39
C TYR A 419 -8.66 -23.28 25.05
N THR A 420 -8.50 -24.28 25.92
CA THR A 420 -7.21 -24.59 26.56
C THR A 420 -6.14 -24.90 25.52
N LYS A 421 -6.49 -25.66 24.48
CA LYS A 421 -5.60 -25.93 23.35
C LYS A 421 -5.26 -24.66 22.57
N LEU A 422 -6.24 -23.82 22.26
CA LEU A 422 -6.03 -22.53 21.58
C LEU A 422 -5.07 -21.63 22.37
N GLN A 423 -5.23 -21.53 23.69
CA GLN A 423 -4.30 -20.79 24.52
C GLN A 423 -2.87 -21.34 24.42
N LYS A 424 -2.71 -22.67 24.42
CA LYS A 424 -1.40 -23.30 24.30
C LYS A 424 -0.77 -23.07 22.92
N ASP A 425 -1.57 -23.12 21.86
CA ASP A 425 -1.09 -23.07 20.49
C ASP A 425 -0.81 -21.62 20.02
N PHE A 426 -1.55 -20.63 20.55
CA PHE A 426 -1.53 -19.24 20.05
C PHE A 426 -1.14 -18.18 21.07
N MET A 427 -0.94 -18.52 22.36
CA MET A 427 -0.35 -17.60 23.33
C MET A 427 1.13 -17.92 23.52
N THR A 428 1.86 -17.99 22.40
CA THR A 428 3.28 -18.35 22.36
C THR A 428 4.13 -17.22 21.75
N PRO A 429 5.44 -17.17 22.03
CA PRO A 429 6.31 -16.11 21.52
C PRO A 429 6.38 -16.03 19.98
N GLU A 430 6.11 -17.13 19.28
CA GLU A 430 6.07 -17.17 17.81
C GLU A 430 4.98 -16.26 17.23
N MET A 431 3.94 -15.96 18.01
CA MET A 431 2.82 -15.11 17.59
C MET A 431 3.12 -13.61 17.66
N ILE A 432 4.29 -13.23 18.17
CA ILE A 432 4.68 -11.83 18.36
C ILE A 432 5.16 -11.19 17.05
N LYS A 433 5.96 -11.92 16.27
CA LYS A 433 6.82 -11.37 15.21
C LYS A 433 6.07 -10.97 13.96
#